data_AF-A0A2V6WWF8-F1
#
_entry.id   AF-A0A2V6WWF8-F1
#
_cell.length_a   1.000
_cell.length_b   1.000
_cell.length_c   1.000
_cell.angle_alpha   90.00
_cell.angle_beta   90.00
_cell.angle_gamma   90.00
#
_symmetry.space_group_name_H-M   'P 1'
#
loop_
_entity.id
_entity.type
_entity.pdbx_description
1 polymer ?
#
loop_
_entity_poly.entity_id
_entity_poly.type
_entity_poly.pdbx_seq_one_letter_code
_entity_poly.pdbx_strand_id
1 'polypeptide(L)'
;MFVRAKDVGLTGTESPTDIDADRALGGRLERIRTAAAALMGIPGSAAVPKIVLVAPPAPFTALDRARYDATQVDLIARVVSMGACHRAVA
;
A
#
# COMPACT_ATOMS: atom_id res chain seq x y z
N MET A 1 7.81 3.91 4.84
CA MET A 1 7.06 5.18 4.81
C MET A 1 5.57 4.89 4.73
N PHE A 2 4.73 5.77 5.29
CA PHE A 2 3.27 5.65 5.24
C PHE A 2 2.67 6.77 4.38
N VAL A 3 1.69 6.44 3.55
CA VAL A 3 0.99 7.37 2.65
C VAL A 3 -0.51 7.13 2.77
N ARG A 4 -1.32 8.18 2.82
CA ARG A 4 -2.78 8.02 2.81
C ARG A 4 -3.22 7.47 1.46
N ALA A 5 -4.01 6.40 1.45
CA ALA A 5 -4.51 5.77 0.23
C ALA A 5 -5.21 6.79 -0.70
N LYS A 6 -6.04 7.67 -0.11
CA LYS A 6 -6.77 8.70 -0.85
C LYS A 6 -5.87 9.67 -1.63
N ASP A 7 -4.67 9.95 -1.14
CA ASP A 7 -3.73 10.88 -1.79
C ASP A 7 -3.12 10.28 -3.06
N VAL A 8 -3.22 8.96 -3.23
CA VAL A 8 -2.86 8.23 -4.46
C VAL A 8 -4.09 7.65 -5.16
N GLY A 9 -5.28 8.20 -4.91
CA GLY A 9 -6.51 7.82 -5.60
C GLY A 9 -7.05 6.43 -5.23
N LEU A 10 -6.64 5.88 -4.09
CA LEU A 10 -7.11 4.59 -3.59
C LEU A 10 -8.04 4.78 -2.39
N THR A 11 -8.92 3.81 -2.21
CA THR A 11 -9.79 3.65 -1.05
C THR A 11 -9.08 2.98 0.12
N GLY A 12 -8.12 2.09 -0.16
CA GLY A 12 -7.41 1.24 0.79
C GLY A 12 -7.94 -0.20 0.82
N THR A 13 -9.14 -0.45 0.28
CA THR A 13 -9.78 -1.78 0.28
C THR A 13 -9.48 -2.63 -0.95
N GLU A 14 -8.70 -2.09 -1.90
CA GLU A 14 -8.32 -2.80 -3.13
C GLU A 14 -7.62 -4.13 -2.85
N SER A 15 -7.76 -5.10 -3.74
CA SER A 15 -6.98 -6.33 -3.64
C SER A 15 -5.52 -6.08 -4.08
N PRO A 16 -4.55 -6.91 -3.64
CA PRO A 16 -3.19 -6.87 -4.18
C PRO A 16 -3.16 -6.97 -5.71
N THR A 17 -4.03 -7.80 -6.30
CA THR A 17 -4.15 -7.96 -7.75
C THR A 17 -4.60 -6.68 -8.44
N ASP A 18 -5.54 -5.94 -7.87
CA ASP A 18 -6.00 -4.66 -8.43
C ASP A 18 -4.88 -3.61 -8.41
N ILE A 19 -4.13 -3.55 -7.29
CA ILE A 19 -3.00 -2.64 -7.14
C ILE A 19 -1.87 -2.99 -8.13
N ASP A 20 -1.54 -4.27 -8.27
CA ASP A 20 -0.48 -4.75 -9.16
C ASP A 20 -0.83 -4.59 -10.64
N ALA A 21 -2.12 -4.65 -10.99
CA ALA A 21 -2.58 -4.43 -12.37
C ALA A 21 -2.45 -2.96 -12.81
N ASP A 22 -2.51 -2.00 -11.88
CA ASP A 22 -2.37 -0.57 -12.19
C ASP A 22 -0.90 -0.15 -12.29
N ARG A 23 -0.36 -0.27 -13.51
CA ARG A 23 1.02 0.14 -13.82
C ARG A 23 1.28 1.63 -13.61
N ALA A 24 0.28 2.48 -13.78
CA ALA A 24 0.44 3.93 -13.61
C ALA A 24 0.57 4.29 -12.13
N LEU A 25 -0.26 3.68 -11.29
CA LEU A 25 -0.14 3.75 -9.84
C LEU A 25 1.22 3.21 -9.39
N GLY A 26 1.61 2.00 -9.81
CA GLY A 26 2.88 1.39 -9.43
C GLY A 26 4.08 2.29 -9.72
N GLY A 27 4.14 2.88 -10.93
CA GLY A 27 5.17 3.84 -11.28
C GLY A 27 5.15 5.12 -10.42
N ARG A 28 3.97 5.60 -10.02
CA ARG A 28 3.85 6.75 -9.11
C ARG A 28 4.33 6.41 -7.69
N LEU A 29 3.96 5.24 -7.16
CA LEU A 29 4.39 4.78 -5.84
C LEU A 29 5.91 4.63 -5.77
N GLU A 30 6.54 4.11 -6.82
CA GLU A 30 7.99 3.96 -6.88
C GLU A 30 8.74 5.30 -6.89
N ARG A 31 8.21 6.30 -7.62
CA ARG A 31 8.77 7.66 -7.58
C ARG A 31 8.69 8.27 -6.19
N ILE A 32 7.54 8.14 -5.52
CA ILE A 32 7.35 8.62 -4.15
C ILE A 32 8.34 7.93 -3.20
N ARG A 33 8.46 6.60 -3.31
CA ARG A 33 9.34 5.78 -2.46
C ARG A 33 10.81 6.17 -2.60
N THR A 34 11.28 6.33 -3.84
CA THR A 34 12.67 6.72 -4.11
C THR A 34 12.97 8.15 -3.64
N ALA A 35 12.05 9.09 -3.85
CA ALA A 35 12.19 10.45 -3.34
C ALA A 35 12.25 10.49 -1.80
N ALA A 36 11.40 9.72 -1.13
CA ALA A 36 11.42 9.60 0.32
C ALA A 36 12.70 8.94 0.84
N ALA A 37 13.23 7.92 0.16
CA ALA A 37 14.50 7.29 0.52
C ALA A 37 15.65 8.32 0.55
N ALA A 38 15.74 9.16 -0.49
CA ALA A 38 16.74 10.22 -0.57
C ALA A 38 16.59 11.24 0.56
N LEU A 39 15.37 11.68 0.86
CA LEU A 39 15.09 12.60 1.97
C LEU A 39 15.42 12.00 3.34
N MET A 40 15.26 10.70 3.51
CA MET A 40 15.58 9.97 4.74
C MET A 40 17.08 9.65 4.87
N GLY A 41 17.90 9.90 3.84
CA GLY A 41 19.31 9.48 3.83
C GLY A 41 19.49 7.96 3.74
N ILE A 42 18.47 7.23 3.29
CA ILE A 42 18.52 5.77 3.12
C ILE A 42 19.12 5.47 1.73
N PRO A 43 20.18 4.66 1.63
CA PRO A 43 20.70 4.19 0.35
C PRO A 43 19.61 3.49 -0.46
N GLY A 44 19.44 3.89 -1.72
CA GLY A 44 18.36 3.38 -2.57
C GLY A 44 18.49 1.87 -2.80
N SER A 45 17.40 1.14 -2.54
CA SER A 45 17.23 -0.26 -2.93
C SER A 45 15.79 -0.49 -3.40
N ALA A 46 15.51 -1.63 -4.04
CA ALA A 46 14.14 -2.00 -4.43
C ALA A 46 13.24 -2.38 -3.23
N ALA A 47 13.84 -2.69 -2.07
CA ALA A 47 13.12 -3.21 -0.90
C ALA A 47 12.95 -2.17 0.23
N VAL A 48 13.88 -1.23 0.36
CA VAL A 48 13.94 -0.27 1.46
C VAL A 48 14.07 1.16 0.94
N PRO A 49 13.28 2.11 1.49
CA PRO A 49 12.16 1.91 2.39
C PRO A 49 10.96 1.28 1.66
N LYS A 50 10.12 0.51 2.38
CA LYS A 50 8.81 0.08 1.89
C LYS A 50 7.84 1.27 1.83
N ILE A 51 6.87 1.23 0.92
CA ILE A 51 5.72 2.15 0.93
C ILE A 51 4.48 1.41 1.44
N VAL A 52 3.82 2.00 2.43
CA VAL A 52 2.61 1.46 3.04
C VAL A 52 1.48 2.46 2.83
N LEU A 53 0.43 2.02 2.15
CA LEU A 53 -0.79 2.77 1.94
C LEU A 53 -1.70 2.56 3.15
N VAL A 54 -2.20 3.63 3.75
CA VAL A 54 -3.09 3.57 4.92
C VAL A 54 -4.40 4.28 4.68
N ALA A 55 -5.49 3.71 5.18
CA ALA A 55 -6.82 4.28 5.13
C ALA A 55 -7.55 4.10 6.47
N PRO A 56 -8.58 4.92 6.77
CA PRO A 56 -9.48 4.68 7.89
C PRO A 56 -10.12 3.28 7.82
N PRO A 57 -10.65 2.77 8.94
CA PRO A 57 -11.47 1.57 8.93
C PRO A 57 -12.60 1.66 7.90
N ALA A 58 -12.79 0.59 7.13
CA ALA A 58 -13.88 0.43 6.19
C ALA A 58 -14.20 -1.06 6.04
N PRO A 59 -15.43 -1.44 5.66
CA PRO A 59 -15.75 -2.83 5.37
C PRO A 59 -14.95 -3.33 4.16
N PHE A 60 -14.43 -4.56 4.21
CA PHE A 60 -13.67 -5.14 3.11
C PHE A 60 -13.81 -6.66 3.05
N THR A 61 -13.42 -7.23 1.91
CA THR A 61 -13.31 -8.68 1.70
C THR A 61 -11.83 -9.04 1.63
N ALA A 62 -11.38 -9.95 2.48
CA ALA A 62 -10.03 -10.47 2.49
C ALA A 62 -9.81 -11.52 1.39
N LEU A 63 -8.56 -11.93 1.19
CA LEU A 63 -8.18 -12.88 0.13
C LEU A 63 -8.78 -14.28 0.30
N ASP A 64 -9.06 -14.68 1.53
CA ASP A 64 -9.77 -15.93 1.88
C ASP A 64 -11.30 -15.81 1.74
N ARG A 65 -11.78 -14.67 1.22
CA ARG A 65 -13.19 -14.29 1.06
C ARG A 65 -13.92 -14.00 2.37
N ALA A 66 -13.22 -13.97 3.51
CA ALA A 66 -13.82 -13.48 4.74
C ALA A 66 -14.17 -12.00 4.60
N ARG A 67 -15.35 -11.62 5.11
CA ARG A 67 -15.80 -10.24 5.14
C ARG A 67 -15.57 -9.66 6.54
N TYR A 68 -14.98 -8.48 6.58
CA TYR A 68 -14.75 -7.73 7.81
C TYR A 68 -15.55 -6.42 7.76
N ASP A 69 -16.15 -6.07 8.89
CA ASP A 69 -16.76 -4.77 9.12
C ASP A 69 -15.71 -3.74 9.56
N ALA A 70 -16.02 -2.45 9.38
CA ALA A 70 -15.16 -1.36 9.82
C ALA A 70 -14.89 -1.39 11.33
N THR A 71 -15.83 -1.89 12.15
CA THR A 71 -15.66 -2.00 13.61
C THR A 71 -14.67 -3.08 14.06
N GLN A 72 -14.23 -3.94 13.14
CA GLN A 72 -13.32 -5.06 13.46
C GLN A 72 -11.85 -4.70 13.26
N VAL A 73 -11.54 -3.49 12.77
CA VAL A 73 -10.17 -3.02 12.50
C VAL A 73 -10.02 -1.55 12.87
N ASP A 74 -8.82 -1.16 13.30
CA ASP A 74 -8.51 0.25 13.60
C ASP A 74 -8.03 1.05 12.38
N LEU A 75 -7.52 0.36 11.35
CA LEU A 75 -7.10 0.94 10.08
C LEU A 75 -6.97 -0.14 9.00
N ILE A 76 -6.91 0.29 7.74
CA ILE A 76 -6.58 -0.58 6.61
C ILE A 76 -5.20 -0.24 6.10
N ALA A 77 -4.39 -1.27 5.82
CA ALA A 77 -3.06 -1.12 5.25
C ALA A 77 -2.84 -1.99 4.00
N ARG A 78 -2.07 -1.47 3.04
CA ARG A 78 -1.50 -2.21 1.91
C ARG A 78 -0.01 -1.91 1.80
N VAL A 79 0.81 -2.96 1.85
CA VAL A 79 2.26 -2.84 1.77
C VAL A 79 2.69 -3.12 0.34
N VAL A 80 3.42 -2.21 -0.29
CA VAL A 80 4.05 -2.41 -1.60
C VAL A 80 5.57 -2.45 -1.41
N SER A 81 6.19 -3.50 -1.94
CA SER A 81 7.64 -3.73 -1.85
C SER A 81 8.13 -4.34 -3.15
N MET A 82 9.30 -3.92 -3.62
CA MET A 82 9.89 -4.43 -4.87
C MET A 82 8.92 -4.35 -6.06
N GLY A 83 8.06 -3.33 -6.09
CA GLY A 83 7.09 -3.10 -7.16
C GLY A 83 5.82 -3.95 -7.10
N ALA A 84 5.65 -4.83 -6.11
CA ALA A 84 4.46 -5.66 -5.95
C ALA A 84 3.78 -5.44 -4.59
N CYS A 85 2.45 -5.53 -4.58
CA CYS A 85 1.66 -5.50 -3.37
C CYS A 85 1.80 -6.83 -2.61
N HIS A 86 2.11 -6.73 -1.32
CA HIS A 86 2.17 -7.91 -0.46
C HIS A 86 0.76 -8.50 -0.27
N ARG A 87 0.67 -9.82 -0.16
CA ARG A 87 -0.62 -10.55 0.01
C ARG A 87 -1.18 -10.46 1.43
N ALA A 88 -0.36 -10.01 2.37
CA ALA A 88 -0.68 -9.76 3.77
C ALA A 88 0.14 -8.56 4.25
N VAL A 89 0.56 -8.52 5.51
CA VAL A 89 1.49 -7.52 6.05
C VAL A 89 2.88 -8.13 6.19
N ALA A 90 3.94 -7.33 6.04
CA ALA A 90 5.34 -7.75 6.06
C ALA A 90 6.22 -6.80 6.86
#